data_AF-A0A2V7XR36-F1
#
_entry.id   AF-A0A2V7XR36-F1
#
_cell.length_a   1.000
_cell.length_b   1.000
_cell.length_c   1.000
_cell.angle_alpha   90.00
_cell.angle_beta   90.00
_cell.angle_gamma   90.00
#
_symmetry.space_group_name_H-M   'P 1'
#
loop_
_entity.id
_entity.type
_entity.pdbx_description
1 polymer ?
#
loop_
_entity_poly.entity_id
_entity_poly.type
_entity_poly.pdbx_seq_one_letter_code
_entity_poly.pdbx_strand_id
1 'polypeptide(L)'
;MWPARASPPGARVVLFALCELGVAAYGALSCRLLYDWLYVRWGGLFTEPLRAGALQFASLAVPTVLMGMSLPLLARAMVRDVETASDTIGFLYGINVLGAAAGALVTPWVLIRYAGIRAAVMVAVAANVLAGMAAIGLARTDKRPEPEPEPAP
;
A
#
# COMPACT_ATOMS: atom_id res chain seq x y z
N MET A 1 -29.82 -0.98 8.97
CA MET A 1 -28.62 -1.15 9.81
C MET A 1 -27.76 -2.23 9.17
N TRP A 2 -26.63 -1.88 8.59
CA TRP A 2 -25.71 -2.85 7.98
C TRP A 2 -25.03 -3.64 9.11
N PRO A 3 -25.17 -4.97 9.19
CA PRO A 3 -24.41 -5.76 10.15
C PRO A 3 -22.97 -5.80 9.63
N ALA A 4 -22.18 -4.79 10.00
CA ALA A 4 -20.75 -4.79 9.74
C ALA A 4 -20.18 -5.88 10.65
N ARG A 5 -20.05 -7.09 10.11
CA ARG A 5 -19.15 -8.10 10.67
C ARG A 5 -17.78 -7.44 10.78
N ALA A 6 -17.47 -6.92 11.96
CA ALA A 6 -16.21 -6.27 12.22
C ALA A 6 -15.15 -7.35 12.13
N SER A 7 -14.48 -7.47 10.98
CA SER A 7 -13.42 -8.45 10.80
C SER A 7 -12.41 -8.33 11.95
N PRO A 8 -11.95 -9.44 12.52
CA PRO A 8 -11.05 -9.42 13.67
C PRO A 8 -9.80 -8.60 13.35
N PRO A 9 -9.20 -7.94 14.34
CA PRO A 9 -8.06 -7.04 14.14
C PRO A 9 -6.90 -7.71 13.37
N GLY A 10 -6.64 -8.99 13.64
CA GLY A 10 -5.66 -9.78 12.88
C GLY A 10 -5.95 -9.87 11.38
N ALA A 11 -7.22 -9.98 10.96
CA ALA A 11 -7.59 -10.00 9.55
C ALA A 11 -7.26 -8.68 8.83
N ARG A 12 -7.37 -7.54 9.53
CA ARG A 12 -7.05 -6.21 8.96
C ARG A 12 -5.55 -6.03 8.78
N VAL A 13 -4.75 -6.52 9.72
CA VAL A 13 -3.28 -6.53 9.60
C VAL A 13 -2.84 -7.43 8.44
N VAL A 14 -3.49 -8.58 8.24
CA VAL A 14 -3.22 -9.43 7.07
C VAL A 14 -3.59 -8.75 5.76
N LEU A 15 -4.74 -8.06 5.69
CA LEU A 15 -5.12 -7.30 4.50
C LEU A 15 -4.13 -6.16 4.21
N PHE A 16 -3.66 -5.46 5.24
CA PHE A 16 -2.59 -4.47 5.10
C PHE A 16 -1.32 -5.13 4.52
N ALA A 17 -0.89 -6.26 5.08
CA ALA A 17 0.29 -6.97 4.59
C ALA A 17 0.14 -7.41 3.12
N LEU A 18 -1.05 -7.89 2.72
CA LEU A 18 -1.34 -8.25 1.33
C LEU A 18 -1.30 -7.03 0.40
N CYS A 19 -1.74 -5.86 0.86
CA CYS A 19 -1.64 -4.62 0.07
C CYS A 19 -0.16 -4.25 -0.16
N GLU A 20 0.66 -4.22 0.89
CA GLU A 20 2.08 -3.89 0.79
C GLU A 20 2.83 -4.89 -0.11
N LEU A 21 2.58 -6.19 0.07
CA LEU A 21 3.18 -7.23 -0.79
C LEU A 21 2.69 -7.14 -2.24
N GLY A 22 1.43 -6.75 -2.47
CA GLY A 22 0.89 -6.51 -3.80
C GLY A 22 1.55 -5.30 -4.49
N VAL A 23 1.78 -4.22 -3.76
CA VAL A 23 2.53 -3.04 -4.24
C VAL A 23 3.98 -3.42 -4.56
N ALA A 24 4.63 -4.20 -3.70
CA ALA A 24 5.97 -4.71 -3.94
C ALA A 24 6.04 -5.59 -5.20
N ALA A 25 5.11 -6.53 -5.36
CA ALA A 25 5.05 -7.39 -6.53
C ALA A 25 4.81 -6.58 -7.81
N TYR A 26 3.88 -5.62 -7.78
CA TYR A 26 3.68 -4.69 -8.90
C TYR A 26 4.96 -3.91 -9.20
N GLY A 27 5.63 -3.34 -8.19
CA GLY A 27 6.88 -2.61 -8.35
C GLY A 27 7.97 -3.43 -9.03
N ALA A 28 8.18 -4.67 -8.59
CA ALA A 28 9.18 -5.59 -9.16
C ALA A 28 8.88 -5.93 -10.64
N LEU A 29 7.60 -6.05 -10.99
CA LEU A 29 7.16 -6.31 -12.37
C LEU A 29 7.10 -5.04 -13.22
N SER A 30 6.93 -3.87 -12.60
CA SER A 30 6.61 -2.61 -13.29
C SER A 30 7.68 -2.20 -14.29
N CYS A 31 8.97 -2.38 -13.98
CA CYS A 31 10.03 -2.05 -14.91
C CYS A 31 9.94 -2.90 -16.19
N ARG A 32 9.63 -4.20 -16.10
CA ARG A 32 9.43 -5.05 -17.30
C ARG A 32 8.13 -4.71 -18.02
N LEU A 33 7.04 -4.55 -17.28
CA LEU A 33 5.71 -4.33 -17.84
C LEU A 33 5.61 -2.97 -18.54
N LEU A 34 6.02 -1.90 -17.85
CA LEU A 34 5.86 -0.53 -18.33
C LEU A 34 6.93 -0.14 -19.35
N TYR A 35 8.19 -0.55 -19.15
CA TYR A 35 9.28 -0.17 -20.05
C TYR A 35 9.43 -1.16 -21.22
N ASP A 36 9.69 -2.45 -20.94
CA ASP A 36 10.03 -3.39 -22.01
C ASP A 36 8.81 -3.74 -22.89
N TRP A 37 7.64 -3.91 -22.29
CA TRP A 37 6.44 -4.30 -23.04
C TRP A 37 5.68 -3.08 -23.54
N LEU A 38 5.22 -2.25 -22.62
CA LEU A 38 4.27 -1.19 -22.94
C LEU A 38 4.93 -0.06 -23.74
N TYR A 39 6.13 0.36 -23.37
CA TYR A 39 6.87 1.41 -24.07
C TYR A 39 7.63 0.90 -25.31
N VAL A 40 8.48 -0.12 -25.18
CA VAL A 40 9.33 -0.57 -26.31
C VAL A 40 8.56 -1.40 -27.33
N ARG A 41 7.72 -2.34 -26.89
CA ARG A 41 7.05 -3.29 -27.80
C ARG A 41 5.73 -2.76 -28.34
N TRP A 42 5.00 -2.00 -27.53
CA TRP A 42 3.66 -1.49 -27.85
C TRP A 42 3.57 0.05 -27.86
N GLY A 43 4.69 0.75 -28.03
CA GLY A 43 4.73 2.22 -28.04
C GLY A 43 3.77 2.88 -29.03
N GLY A 44 3.41 2.20 -30.13
CA GLY A 44 2.40 2.66 -31.08
C GLY A 44 1.00 2.87 -30.47
N LEU A 45 0.68 2.19 -29.35
CA LEU A 45 -0.58 2.37 -28.62
C LEU A 45 -0.68 3.73 -27.90
N PHE A 46 0.43 4.45 -27.74
CA PHE A 46 0.51 5.75 -27.05
C PHE A 46 0.48 6.96 -27.99
N THR A 47 0.20 6.75 -29.27
CA THR A 47 0.18 7.81 -30.30
C THR A 47 -1.03 8.73 -30.17
N GLU A 48 -2.15 8.22 -29.67
CA GLU A 48 -3.38 8.99 -29.46
C GLU A 48 -3.52 9.33 -27.96
N PRO A 49 -3.68 10.63 -27.58
CA PRO A 49 -3.65 11.06 -26.19
C PRO A 49 -4.69 10.42 -25.28
N LEU A 50 -5.93 10.23 -25.75
CA LEU A 50 -7.00 9.66 -24.94
C LEU A 50 -6.72 8.19 -24.62
N ARG A 51 -6.26 7.41 -25.61
CA ARG A 51 -5.87 6.01 -25.46
C ARG A 51 -4.65 5.87 -24.55
N ALA A 52 -3.64 6.72 -24.74
CA ALA A 52 -2.46 6.76 -23.88
C ALA A 52 -2.86 7.01 -22.42
N GLY A 53 -3.71 8.01 -22.17
CA GLY A 53 -4.23 8.31 -20.84
C GLY A 53 -5.00 7.15 -20.22
N ALA A 54 -5.89 6.51 -20.97
CA ALA A 54 -6.65 5.35 -20.50
C ALA A 54 -5.75 4.16 -20.14
N LEU A 55 -4.75 3.85 -20.96
CA LEU A 55 -3.79 2.79 -20.69
C LEU A 55 -2.92 3.08 -19.47
N GLN A 56 -2.45 4.32 -19.32
CA GLN A 56 -1.67 4.76 -18.16
C GLN A 56 -2.50 4.66 -16.87
N PHE A 57 -3.76 5.13 -16.92
CA PHE A 57 -4.69 5.04 -15.80
C PHE A 57 -4.94 3.59 -15.40
N ALA A 58 -5.27 2.72 -16.37
CA ALA A 58 -5.51 1.30 -16.11
C ALA A 58 -4.27 0.60 -15.51
N SER A 59 -3.08 0.94 -16.00
CA SER A 59 -1.82 0.36 -15.51
C SER A 59 -1.55 0.74 -14.05
N LEU A 60 -1.84 1.98 -13.66
CA LEU A 60 -1.57 2.49 -12.31
C LEU A 60 -2.75 2.30 -11.34
N ALA A 61 -3.95 1.95 -11.82
CA ALA A 61 -5.14 1.79 -10.98
C ALA A 61 -4.92 0.75 -9.88
N VAL A 62 -4.34 -0.40 -10.22
CA VAL A 62 -4.11 -1.49 -9.25
C VAL A 62 -3.19 -1.06 -8.10
N PRO A 63 -1.93 -0.64 -8.33
CA PRO A 63 -1.04 -0.26 -7.23
C PRO A 63 -1.56 0.97 -6.45
N THR A 64 -2.23 1.92 -7.09
CA THR A 64 -2.75 3.11 -6.40
C THR A 64 -3.91 2.78 -5.47
N VAL A 65 -4.80 1.87 -5.86
CA VAL A 65 -5.87 1.36 -4.98
C VAL A 65 -5.29 0.63 -3.78
N LEU A 66 -4.28 -0.24 -3.99
CA LEU A 66 -3.59 -0.93 -2.90
C LEU A 66 -2.96 0.06 -1.91
N MET A 67 -2.20 1.05 -2.40
CA MET A 67 -1.58 2.09 -1.57
C MET A 67 -2.62 2.92 -0.80
N GLY A 68 -3.77 3.21 -1.43
CA GLY A 68 -4.87 3.94 -0.79
C GLY A 68 -5.56 3.17 0.34
N MET A 69 -5.52 1.84 0.31
CA MET A 69 -6.11 0.99 1.35
C MET A 69 -5.22 0.83 2.60
N SER A 70 -3.89 1.01 2.47
CA SER A 70 -2.93 0.76 3.55
C SER A 70 -3.25 1.53 4.83
N LEU A 71 -3.44 2.85 4.75
CA LEU A 71 -3.70 3.68 5.93
C LEU A 71 -5.05 3.37 6.60
N PRO A 72 -6.19 3.28 5.87
CA PRO A 72 -7.47 2.87 6.46
C PRO A 72 -7.42 1.49 7.13
N LEU A 73 -6.74 0.51 6.54
CA LEU A 73 -6.59 -0.82 7.10
C LEU A 73 -5.77 -0.80 8.39
N LEU A 74 -4.63 -0.10 8.38
CA LEU A 74 -3.77 0.03 9.55
C LEU A 74 -4.45 0.81 10.67
N ALA A 75 -5.13 1.91 10.35
CA ALA A 75 -5.92 2.67 11.31
C ALA A 75 -6.99 1.78 11.97
N ARG A 76 -7.76 1.02 11.18
CA ARG A 76 -8.76 0.10 11.73
C ARG A 76 -8.16 -1.05 12.52
N ALA A 77 -6.91 -1.43 12.27
CA ALA A 77 -6.21 -2.45 13.04
C ALA A 77 -5.68 -1.92 14.38
N MET A 78 -5.26 -0.65 14.43
CA MET A 78 -4.60 -0.04 15.59
C MET A 78 -5.57 0.70 16.53
N VAL A 79 -6.66 1.26 16.02
CA VAL A 79 -7.68 1.92 16.85
C VAL A 79 -8.36 0.90 17.77
N ARG A 80 -8.29 1.16 19.08
CA ARG A 80 -8.88 0.29 20.12
C ARG A 80 -10.22 0.79 20.61
N ASP A 81 -10.32 2.10 20.83
CA ASP A 81 -11.49 2.76 21.40
C ASP A 81 -11.80 4.03 20.59
N VAL A 82 -13.07 4.44 20.57
CA VAL A 82 -13.52 5.62 19.80
C VAL A 82 -12.88 6.90 20.33
N GLU A 83 -12.65 6.99 21.64
CA GLU A 83 -12.06 8.17 22.30
C GLU A 83 -10.62 8.43 21.87
N THR A 84 -9.84 7.38 21.57
CA THR A 84 -8.43 7.49 21.14
C THR A 84 -8.24 7.34 19.63
N ALA A 85 -9.36 7.22 18.89
CA ALA A 85 -9.34 6.97 17.46
C ALA A 85 -8.71 8.13 16.67
N SER A 86 -9.07 9.37 17.00
CA SER A 86 -8.54 10.57 16.34
C SER A 86 -7.03 10.68 16.48
N ASP A 87 -6.50 10.42 17.67
CA ASP A 87 -5.08 10.54 17.97
C ASP A 87 -4.28 9.47 17.23
N THR A 88 -4.78 8.24 17.23
CA THR A 88 -4.16 7.11 16.52
C THR A 88 -4.16 7.36 15.00
N ILE A 89 -5.29 7.77 14.43
CA ILE A 89 -5.40 8.06 13.00
C ILE A 89 -4.51 9.25 12.61
N GLY A 90 -4.53 10.32 13.41
CA GLY A 90 -3.72 11.51 13.19
C GLY A 90 -2.23 11.19 13.23
N PHE A 91 -1.78 10.38 14.19
CA PHE A 91 -0.39 9.93 14.28
C PHE A 91 0.03 9.08 13.06
N LEU A 92 -0.78 8.08 12.68
CA LEU A 92 -0.52 7.25 11.51
C LEU A 92 -0.47 8.08 10.21
N TYR A 93 -1.40 9.04 10.07
CA TYR A 93 -1.41 9.95 8.93
C TYR A 93 -0.19 10.89 8.93
N GLY A 94 0.21 11.40 10.10
CA GLY A 94 1.41 12.21 10.25
C GLY A 94 2.67 11.48 9.79
N ILE A 95 2.88 10.23 10.25
CA ILE A 95 4.00 9.40 9.78
C ILE A 95 3.92 9.14 8.28
N ASN A 96 2.74 8.81 7.76
CA ASN A 96 2.56 8.56 6.33
C ASN A 96 2.92 9.78 5.47
N VAL A 97 2.47 10.98 5.86
CA VAL A 97 2.80 12.24 5.18
C VAL A 97 4.27 12.57 5.28
N LEU A 98 4.89 12.42 6.45
CA LEU A 98 6.33 12.63 6.63
C LEU A 98 7.16 11.66 5.77
N GLY A 99 6.77 10.38 5.74
CA GLY A 99 7.39 9.38 4.88
C GLY A 99 7.24 9.71 3.39
N ALA A 100 6.05 10.14 2.97
CA ALA A 100 5.79 10.57 1.60
C ALA A 100 6.63 11.80 1.22
N ALA A 101 6.73 12.79 2.10
CA ALA A 101 7.56 13.98 1.89
C ALA A 101 9.04 13.63 1.80
N ALA A 102 9.55 12.81 2.72
CA ALA A 102 10.92 12.31 2.68
C ALA A 102 11.18 11.51 1.40
N GLY A 103 10.26 10.62 1.00
CA GLY A 103 10.34 9.86 -0.24
C GLY A 103 10.35 10.75 -1.47
N ALA A 104 9.49 11.78 -1.54
CA ALA A 104 9.44 12.74 -2.64
C ALA A 104 10.72 13.58 -2.78
N LEU A 105 11.41 13.85 -1.67
CA LEU A 105 12.71 14.50 -1.67
C LEU A 105 13.85 13.55 -2.04
N VAL A 106 13.94 12.40 -1.39
CA VAL A 106 15.07 11.46 -1.55
C VAL A 106 15.03 10.75 -2.90
N THR A 107 13.84 10.42 -3.42
CA THR A 107 13.71 9.59 -4.63
C THR A 107 14.31 10.25 -5.87
N PRO A 108 13.85 11.43 -6.34
CA PRO A 108 14.40 12.03 -7.56
C PRO A 108 15.81 12.62 -7.35
N TRP A 109 16.10 13.19 -6.17
CA TRP A 109 17.36 13.90 -5.93
C TRP A 109 18.53 13.00 -5.55
N VAL A 110 18.27 11.83 -4.94
CA VAL A 110 19.31 10.91 -4.47
C VAL A 110 19.20 9.56 -5.18
N LEU A 111 18.11 8.83 -4.98
CA LEU A 111 17.99 7.44 -5.48
C LEU A 111 18.06 7.39 -7.01
N ILE A 112 17.22 8.15 -7.71
CA ILE A 112 17.20 8.16 -9.18
C ILE A 112 18.48 8.78 -9.73
N ARG A 113 18.98 9.88 -9.13
CA ARG A 113 20.18 10.57 -9.58
C ARG A 113 21.43 9.71 -9.53
N TYR A 114 21.66 8.98 -8.44
CA TYR A 114 22.90 8.23 -8.22
C TYR A 114 22.78 6.74 -8.55
N ALA A 115 21.60 6.13 -8.40
CA ALA A 115 21.40 4.69 -8.60
C ALA A 115 20.45 4.36 -9.77
N GLY A 116 19.80 5.37 -10.36
CA GLY A 116 18.86 5.19 -11.47
C GLY A 116 17.48 4.70 -11.04
N ILE A 117 16.54 4.72 -11.99
CA ILE A 117 15.13 4.41 -11.73
C ILE A 117 14.91 2.96 -11.27
N ARG A 118 15.64 1.99 -11.84
CA ARG A 118 15.50 0.57 -11.47
C ARG A 118 15.87 0.33 -10.01
N ALA A 119 17.00 0.89 -9.55
CA ALA A 119 17.40 0.76 -8.16
C ALA A 119 16.43 1.46 -7.22
N ALA A 120 15.95 2.66 -7.57
CA ALA A 120 14.94 3.38 -6.79
C ALA A 120 13.65 2.56 -6.61
N VAL A 121 13.16 1.93 -7.68
CA VAL A 121 12.01 1.01 -7.61
C VAL A 121 12.31 -0.19 -6.72
N MET A 122 13.50 -0.81 -6.83
CA MET A 122 13.85 -1.95 -5.98
C MET A 122 13.98 -1.60 -4.49
N VAL A 123 14.42 -0.39 -4.15
CA VAL A 123 14.38 0.11 -2.76
C VAL A 123 12.93 0.22 -2.28
N ALA A 124 12.03 0.76 -3.09
CA ALA A 124 10.61 0.84 -2.75
C ALA A 124 9.98 -0.56 -2.59
N VAL A 125 10.32 -1.51 -3.46
CA VAL A 125 9.90 -2.93 -3.37
C VAL A 125 10.38 -3.52 -2.05
N ALA A 126 11.66 -3.36 -1.70
CA ALA A 126 12.21 -3.87 -0.45
C ALA A 126 11.50 -3.27 0.77
N ALA A 127 11.24 -1.96 0.77
CA ALA A 127 10.51 -1.30 1.86
C ALA A 127 9.09 -1.85 2.04
N ASN A 128 8.35 -2.05 0.95
CA ASN A 128 6.99 -2.62 1.00
C ASN A 128 7.02 -4.10 1.46
N VAL A 129 7.99 -4.89 1.01
CA VAL A 129 8.17 -6.27 1.51
C VAL A 129 8.45 -6.28 3.01
N LEU A 130 9.35 -5.42 3.48
CA LEU A 130 9.66 -5.31 4.92
C LEU A 130 8.42 -4.91 5.73
N ALA A 131 7.64 -3.94 5.26
CA ALA A 131 6.40 -3.52 5.90
C ALA A 131 5.37 -4.67 5.97
N GLY A 132 5.15 -5.38 4.86
CA GLY A 132 4.24 -6.53 4.81
C GLY A 132 4.69 -7.68 5.72
N MET A 133 5.98 -8.00 5.75
CA MET A 133 6.54 -9.04 6.62
C MET A 133 6.47 -8.66 8.09
N ALA A 134 6.73 -7.40 8.44
CA ALA A 134 6.58 -6.89 9.80
C ALA A 134 5.12 -7.00 10.27
N ALA A 135 4.16 -6.63 9.41
CA ALA A 135 2.73 -6.76 9.70
C ALA A 135 2.32 -8.22 9.93
N ILE A 136 2.80 -9.17 9.11
CA ILE A 136 2.56 -10.60 9.33
C ILE A 136 3.16 -11.07 10.67
N GLY A 137 4.37 -10.60 11.02
CA GLY A 137 5.00 -10.88 12.31
C GLY A 137 4.15 -10.40 13.49
N LEU A 138 3.69 -9.15 13.43
CA LEU A 138 2.80 -8.53 14.42
C LEU A 138 1.47 -9.27 14.54
N ALA A 139 0.85 -9.64 13.42
CA ALA A 139 -0.41 -10.38 13.40
C ALA A 139 -0.31 -11.75 14.08
N ARG A 140 0.86 -12.41 14.01
CA ARG A 140 1.10 -13.71 14.67
C ARG A 140 1.29 -13.57 16.18
N THR A 141 1.74 -12.41 16.65
CA THR A 141 1.95 -12.14 18.09
C THR A 141 0.71 -11.57 18.77
N ASP A 142 -0.26 -11.08 18.00
CA ASP A 142 -1.49 -10.50 18.52
C ASP A 142 -2.42 -11.60 19.06
N LYS A 143 -2.45 -11.78 20.38
CA LYS A 143 -3.29 -12.74 21.10
C LYS A 143 -4.65 -12.14 21.52
N ARG A 144 -5.11 -11.08 20.86
CA ARG A 144 -6.32 -10.36 21.29
C ARG A 144 -7.51 -11.33 21.31
N PRO A 145 -8.26 -11.44 22.43
CA PRO A 145 -9.44 -12.30 22.52
C PRO A 145 -10.43 -11.95 21.42
N GLU A 146 -11.03 -12.95 20.78
CA GLU A 146 -12.16 -12.71 19.89
C GLU A 146 -13.28 -12.00 20.68
N PRO A 147 -13.96 -11.01 20.08
CA PRO A 147 -15.08 -10.36 20.73
C PRO A 147 -16.14 -11.41 21.03
N GLU A 148 -16.47 -11.54 22.32
CA GLU A 148 -17.47 -12.48 22.82
C GLU A 148 -18.80 -12.21 22.10
N PRO A 149 -19.47 -13.25 21.55
CA PRO A 149 -20.70 -13.05 20.79
C PRO A 149 -21.73 -12.35 21.68
N GLU A 150 -22.24 -11.22 21.20
CA GLU A 150 -23.27 -10.45 21.87
C GLU A 150 -24.46 -11.37 22.19
N PRO A 151 -24.91 -11.46 23.46
CA PRO A 151 -26.00 -12.33 23.82
C PRO A 151 -27.23 -11.97 22.99
N ALA A 152 -27.81 -12.96 22.33
CA ALA A 152 -29.03 -12.78 21.55
C ALA A 152 -30.15 -12.21 22.45
N PRO A 153 -30.98 -11.29 21.92
CA PRO A 153 -32.07 -10.67 22.67
C PRO A 153 -33.12 -11.68 23.13
#